data_AF-A0A7J2PRY3-F1
#
_entry.id   AF-A0A7J2PRY3-F1
#
_cell.length_a   1.000
_cell.length_b   1.000
_cell.length_c   1.000
_cell.angle_alpha   90.00
_cell.angle_beta   90.00
_cell.angle_gamma   90.00
#
_symmetry.space_group_name_H-M   'P 1'
#
loop_
_entity.id
_entity.type
_entity.pdbx_description
1 polymer ?
#
loop_
_entity_poly.entity_id
_entity_poly.type
_entity_poly.pdbx_seq_one_letter_code
_entity_poly.pdbx_strand_id
1 'polypeptide(L)'
;MSDIKRMLIEGNLRFHLKISQDLENIETKSKLPRYPVLILTCMDPRIDIHRIFQLDPGDVFVLRNAGNLCSQDSLRSILLAIYQYNIKYIIILGHVDCGMTKINLLKLKQKVPYEFLPYTSNETLDLFAETREFFKPFNDELKNIKQQMETLHRLQLHN
;
A
#
# COMPACT_ATOMS: atom_id res chain seq x y z
N MET A 1 -14.97 -10.16 -17.06
CA MET A 1 -13.89 -9.61 -16.20
C MET A 1 -13.75 -8.14 -16.59
N SER A 2 -13.68 -7.17 -15.67
CA SER A 2 -13.55 -5.75 -16.07
C SER A 2 -12.25 -5.53 -16.86
N ASP A 3 -12.27 -4.61 -17.82
CA ASP A 3 -11.12 -4.32 -18.69
C ASP A 3 -9.86 -3.97 -17.87
N ILE A 4 -10.05 -3.27 -16.75
CA ILE A 4 -8.97 -2.95 -15.79
C ILE A 4 -8.33 -4.19 -15.17
N LYS A 5 -9.14 -5.15 -14.69
CA LYS A 5 -8.60 -6.38 -14.09
C LYS A 5 -7.81 -7.18 -15.13
N ARG A 6 -8.31 -7.22 -16.37
CA ARG A 6 -7.62 -7.88 -17.48
C ARG A 6 -6.28 -7.20 -17.78
N MET A 7 -6.26 -5.88 -17.91
CA MET A 7 -5.05 -5.10 -18.15
C MET A 7 -3.96 -5.39 -17.11
N LEU A 8 -4.30 -5.36 -15.81
CA LEU A 8 -3.33 -5.61 -14.74
C LEU A 8 -2.82 -7.05 -14.76
N ILE A 9 -3.69 -8.04 -14.98
CA ILE A 9 -3.29 -9.44 -15.07
C ILE A 9 -2.38 -9.66 -16.28
N GLU A 10 -2.71 -9.08 -17.43
CA GLU A 10 -1.91 -9.19 -18.66
C GLU A 10 -0.54 -8.51 -18.51
N GLY A 11 -0.49 -7.32 -17.89
CA GLY A 11 0.76 -6.64 -17.56
C GLY A 11 1.66 -7.49 -16.66
N ASN A 12 1.09 -8.08 -15.60
CA ASN A 12 1.83 -8.99 -14.72
C ASN A 12 2.31 -10.26 -15.43
N LEU A 13 1.48 -10.83 -16.30
CA LEU A 13 1.89 -11.98 -17.10
C LEU A 13 3.07 -11.63 -18.02
N ARG A 14 3.02 -10.49 -18.71
CA ARG A 14 4.11 -10.00 -19.57
C ARG A 14 5.41 -9.79 -18.79
N PHE A 15 5.32 -9.21 -17.59
CA PHE A 15 6.47 -9.06 -16.70
C PHE A 15 7.13 -10.40 -16.38
N HIS A 16 6.34 -11.42 -16.00
CA HIS A 16 6.86 -12.76 -15.72
C HIS A 16 7.44 -13.46 -16.95
N LEU A 17 6.85 -13.23 -18.12
CA LEU A 17 7.35 -13.73 -19.40
C LEU A 17 8.56 -12.95 -19.94
N LYS A 18 9.01 -11.90 -19.23
CA LYS A 18 10.10 -10.99 -19.65
C LYS A 18 9.86 -10.38 -21.04
N ILE A 19 8.59 -10.18 -21.39
CA ILE A 19 8.20 -9.47 -22.60
C ILE A 19 8.31 -7.99 -22.25
N SER A 20 9.39 -7.35 -22.71
CA SER A 20 9.56 -5.91 -22.58
C SER A 20 8.60 -5.18 -23.52
N GLN A 21 7.84 -4.22 -22.98
CA GLN A 21 7.33 -3.12 -23.78
C GLN A 21 8.40 -2.06 -23.89
N ASP A 22 8.54 -1.48 -25.08
CA ASP A 22 9.21 -0.19 -25.22
C ASP A 22 8.37 0.81 -24.44
N LEU A 23 8.88 1.22 -23.27
CA LEU A 23 8.28 2.31 -22.51
C LEU A 23 8.49 3.58 -23.33
N GLU A 24 7.49 3.97 -24.10
CA GLU A 24 7.48 5.29 -24.71
C GLU A 24 7.56 6.32 -23.58
N ASN A 25 8.34 7.38 -23.78
CA ASN A 25 8.37 8.50 -22.83
C ASN A 25 7.02 9.24 -22.91
N ILE A 26 6.03 8.76 -22.17
CA ILE A 26 4.73 9.39 -22.11
C ILE A 26 4.83 10.60 -21.18
N GLU A 27 4.77 11.79 -21.76
CA GLU A 27 4.57 13.03 -20.99
C GLU A 27 3.24 12.97 -20.25
N THR A 28 3.30 12.89 -18.92
CA THR A 28 2.12 12.96 -18.06
C THR A 28 1.67 14.41 -17.88
N LYS A 29 0.70 14.84 -18.69
CA LYS A 29 0.14 16.21 -18.62
C LYS A 29 -1.01 16.37 -17.61
N SER A 30 -1.57 15.25 -17.14
CA SER A 30 -2.76 15.21 -16.28
C SER A 30 -2.41 14.90 -14.83
N LYS A 31 -3.12 15.54 -13.89
CA LYS A 31 -3.11 15.18 -12.46
C LYS A 31 -3.99 13.95 -12.15
N LEU A 32 -4.85 13.56 -13.10
CA LEU A 32 -5.68 12.36 -13.02
C LEU A 32 -4.96 11.18 -13.66
N PRO A 33 -5.00 10.00 -13.04
CA PRO A 33 -4.41 8.81 -13.62
C PRO A 33 -5.19 8.36 -14.86
N ARG A 34 -4.48 7.78 -15.84
CA ARG A 34 -5.10 7.23 -17.06
C ARG A 34 -6.16 6.18 -16.73
N TYR A 35 -5.90 5.35 -15.73
CA TYR A 35 -6.82 4.33 -15.23
C TYR A 35 -7.36 4.71 -13.85
N PRO A 36 -8.65 4.46 -13.56
CA PRO A 36 -9.27 4.81 -12.27
C PRO A 36 -8.89 3.79 -11.18
N VAL A 37 -7.58 3.62 -10.96
CA VAL A 37 -6.98 2.62 -10.08
C VAL A 37 -6.03 3.28 -9.09
N LEU A 38 -6.12 2.86 -7.83
CA LEU A 38 -5.12 3.11 -6.81
C LEU A 38 -4.55 1.78 -6.32
N ILE A 39 -3.22 1.70 -6.22
CA ILE A 39 -2.50 0.54 -5.70
C ILE A 39 -1.85 0.93 -4.37
N LEU A 40 -2.25 0.29 -3.28
CA LEU A 40 -1.56 0.33 -2.00
C LEU A 40 -0.64 -0.88 -1.89
N THR A 41 0.66 -0.65 -1.77
CA THR A 41 1.66 -1.71 -1.68
C THR A 41 2.70 -1.45 -0.60
N CYS A 42 3.61 -2.42 -0.40
CA CYS A 42 4.69 -2.30 0.55
C CYS A 42 5.79 -1.35 0.02
N MET A 43 6.50 -0.69 0.94
CA MET A 43 7.71 0.08 0.63
C MET A 43 8.92 -0.80 0.30
N ASP A 44 8.76 -2.12 0.24
CA ASP A 44 9.82 -3.07 -0.10
C ASP A 44 10.50 -2.69 -1.42
N PRO A 45 11.83 -2.53 -1.45
CA PRO A 45 12.55 -2.04 -2.63
C PRO A 45 12.50 -3.02 -3.82
N ARG A 46 12.12 -4.28 -3.60
CA ARG A 46 11.95 -5.29 -4.66
C ARG A 46 10.67 -5.07 -5.48
N ILE A 47 9.74 -4.24 -4.99
CA ILE A 47 8.45 -3.99 -5.64
C ILE A 47 8.56 -2.76 -6.53
N ASP A 48 8.37 -3.00 -7.83
CA ASP A 48 8.24 -1.97 -8.85
C ASP A 48 6.88 -2.16 -9.55
N ILE A 49 5.90 -1.33 -9.18
CA ILE A 49 4.52 -1.40 -9.69
C ILE A 49 4.46 -1.19 -11.20
N HIS A 50 5.26 -0.27 -11.72
CA HIS A 50 5.29 0.06 -13.14
C HIS A 50 5.80 -1.13 -13.95
N ARG A 51 6.87 -1.79 -13.48
CA ARG A 51 7.38 -3.00 -14.15
C ARG A 51 6.47 -4.20 -13.97
N ILE A 52 5.95 -4.42 -12.75
CA ILE A 52 5.09 -5.56 -12.43
C ILE A 52 3.82 -5.52 -13.27
N PHE A 53 3.22 -4.37 -13.51
CA PHE A 53 1.96 -4.27 -14.26
C PHE A 53 2.13 -3.70 -15.68
N GLN A 54 3.36 -3.45 -16.13
CA GLN A 54 3.65 -2.79 -17.41
C GLN A 54 2.86 -1.47 -17.56
N LEU A 55 3.00 -0.61 -16.55
CA LEU A 55 2.31 0.68 -16.47
C LEU A 55 3.30 1.83 -16.68
N ASP A 56 2.84 2.88 -17.34
CA ASP A 56 3.57 4.12 -17.50
C ASP A 56 3.42 5.03 -16.26
N PRO A 57 4.31 6.02 -16.07
CA PRO A 57 4.04 7.12 -15.18
C PRO A 57 2.65 7.71 -15.47
N GLY A 58 1.88 8.02 -14.42
CA GLY A 58 0.53 8.59 -14.54
C GLY A 58 -0.57 7.60 -14.91
N ASP A 59 -0.29 6.30 -15.04
CA ASP A 59 -1.35 5.33 -15.31
C ASP A 59 -2.26 5.07 -14.11
N VAL A 60 -1.70 5.06 -12.90
CA VAL A 60 -2.39 4.73 -11.65
C VAL A 60 -1.85 5.58 -10.50
N PHE A 61 -2.63 5.72 -9.43
CA PHE A 61 -2.06 6.17 -8.16
C PHE A 61 -1.35 5.03 -7.44
N VAL A 62 -0.19 5.31 -6.86
CA VAL A 62 0.59 4.34 -6.08
C VAL A 62 0.83 4.90 -4.69
N LEU A 63 0.35 4.19 -3.66
CA LEU A 63 0.66 4.44 -2.27
C LEU A 63 1.57 3.34 -1.75
N ARG A 64 2.60 3.73 -0.97
CA ARG A 64 3.58 2.81 -0.40
C ARG A 64 3.80 3.11 1.07
N ASN A 65 3.76 2.07 1.89
CA ASN A 65 4.18 2.14 3.29
C ASN A 65 4.70 0.77 3.76
N ALA A 66 5.22 0.70 4.98
CA ALA A 66 5.69 -0.56 5.54
C ALA A 66 4.50 -1.52 5.75
N GLY A 67 4.46 -2.61 4.98
CA GLY A 67 3.44 -3.66 5.12
C GLY A 67 2.10 -3.40 4.45
N ASN A 68 2.02 -2.46 3.48
CA ASN A 68 0.80 -2.19 2.69
C ASN A 68 -0.45 -1.93 3.55
N LEU A 69 -0.28 -1.24 4.66
CA LEU A 69 -1.30 -1.02 5.68
C LEU A 69 -2.23 0.13 5.29
N CYS A 70 -3.53 -0.02 5.50
CA CYS A 70 -4.51 1.06 5.47
C CYS A 70 -4.40 1.91 6.75
N SER A 71 -3.22 2.49 6.99
CA SER A 71 -2.97 3.44 8.08
C SER A 71 -3.75 4.75 7.88
N GLN A 72 -3.88 5.58 8.92
CA GLN A 72 -4.55 6.90 8.82
C GLN A 72 -3.97 7.77 7.70
N ASP A 73 -2.64 7.73 7.52
CA ASP A 73 -1.96 8.48 6.46
C ASP A 73 -2.34 7.99 5.06
N SER A 74 -2.28 6.67 4.83
CA SER A 74 -2.68 6.09 3.54
C SER A 74 -4.17 6.23 3.29
N LEU A 75 -5.00 6.11 4.34
CA LEU A 75 -6.44 6.24 4.28
C LEU A 75 -6.86 7.65 3.83
N ARG A 76 -6.21 8.70 4.36
CA ARG A 76 -6.41 10.09 3.90
C ARG A 76 -6.25 10.19 2.37
N SER A 77 -5.19 9.60 1.84
CA SER A 77 -4.91 9.60 0.39
C SER A 77 -5.90 8.74 -0.40
N ILE A 78 -6.32 7.59 0.15
CA ILE A 78 -7.33 6.71 -0.46
C ILE A 78 -8.69 7.42 -0.55
N LEU A 79 -9.12 8.11 0.51
CA LEU A 79 -10.38 8.85 0.51
C LEU A 79 -10.35 9.98 -0.52
N LEU A 80 -9.26 10.74 -0.62
CA LEU A 80 -9.09 11.74 -1.68
C LEU A 80 -9.16 11.09 -3.08
N ALA A 81 -8.48 9.96 -3.28
CA ALA A 81 -8.57 9.21 -4.53
C ALA A 81 -10.01 8.83 -4.91
N ILE A 82 -10.81 8.34 -3.96
CA ILE A 82 -12.22 7.99 -4.19
C ILE A 82 -13.05 9.24 -4.49
N TYR A 83 -13.08 10.20 -3.57
CA TYR A 83 -14.07 11.29 -3.59
C TYR A 83 -13.67 12.47 -4.47
N GLN A 84 -12.37 12.77 -4.59
CA GLN A 84 -11.87 13.91 -5.38
C GLN A 84 -11.47 13.49 -6.80
N TYR A 85 -10.89 12.29 -6.96
CA TYR A 85 -10.32 11.83 -8.22
C TYR A 85 -11.09 10.67 -8.88
N ASN A 86 -12.25 10.29 -8.32
CA ASN A 86 -13.17 9.29 -8.87
C ASN A 86 -12.49 7.93 -9.17
N ILE A 87 -11.58 7.51 -8.29
CA ILE A 87 -10.97 6.18 -8.37
C ILE A 87 -12.01 5.11 -8.06
N LYS A 88 -12.06 4.09 -8.91
CA LYS A 88 -13.07 3.02 -8.87
C LYS A 88 -12.53 1.70 -8.34
N TYR A 89 -11.23 1.48 -8.47
CA TYR A 89 -10.57 0.24 -8.07
C TYR A 89 -9.44 0.54 -7.10
N ILE A 90 -9.45 -0.14 -5.96
CA ILE A 90 -8.35 -0.13 -5.01
C ILE A 90 -7.76 -1.54 -4.95
N ILE A 91 -6.44 -1.62 -5.09
CA ILE A 91 -5.69 -2.87 -5.06
C ILE A 91 -4.78 -2.85 -3.85
N ILE A 92 -4.93 -3.84 -2.98
CA ILE A 92 -3.97 -4.11 -1.92
C ILE A 92 -2.98 -5.14 -2.45
N LEU A 93 -1.77 -4.69 -2.78
CA LEU A 93 -0.70 -5.54 -3.26
C LEU A 93 0.31 -5.81 -2.15
N GLY A 94 0.18 -6.95 -1.49
CA GLY A 94 1.21 -7.48 -0.60
C GLY A 94 2.28 -8.28 -1.34
N HIS A 95 3.26 -8.78 -0.59
CA HIS A 95 4.33 -9.62 -1.08
C HIS A 95 4.75 -10.61 0.00
N VAL A 96 5.33 -11.75 -0.39
CA VAL A 96 5.92 -12.71 0.55
C VAL A 96 7.23 -12.19 1.11
N ASP A 97 7.66 -12.77 2.24
CA ASP A 97 8.92 -12.41 2.89
C ASP A 97 8.95 -10.92 3.27
N CYS A 98 7.85 -10.45 3.87
CA CYS A 98 7.70 -9.06 4.25
C CYS A 98 8.49 -8.74 5.52
N GLY A 99 9.27 -7.66 5.52
CA GLY A 99 10.03 -7.24 6.71
C GLY A 99 9.16 -7.01 7.95
N MET A 100 7.88 -6.65 7.75
CA MET A 100 6.90 -6.44 8.81
C MET A 100 6.55 -7.73 9.56
N THR A 101 6.77 -8.92 8.98
CA THR A 101 6.58 -10.21 9.66
C THR A 101 7.70 -10.58 10.62
N LYS A 102 8.81 -9.87 10.53
CA LYS A 102 10.05 -10.16 11.30
C LYS A 102 10.39 -9.06 12.30
N ILE A 103 9.48 -8.08 12.48
CA ILE A 103 9.71 -6.98 13.41
C ILE A 103 9.83 -7.51 14.85
N ASN A 104 10.91 -7.14 15.51
CA ASN A 104 11.08 -7.30 16.95
C ASN A 104 10.89 -5.94 17.64
N LEU A 105 9.72 -5.73 18.24
CA LEU A 105 9.35 -4.45 18.86
C LEU A 105 10.28 -4.06 20.01
N LEU A 106 10.78 -5.02 20.79
CA LEU A 106 11.72 -4.76 21.88
C LEU A 106 13.05 -4.21 21.37
N LYS A 107 13.56 -4.77 20.26
CA LYS A 107 14.78 -4.27 19.62
C LYS A 107 14.56 -2.92 18.95
N LEU A 108 13.39 -2.68 18.36
CA LEU A 108 13.06 -1.37 17.77
C LEU A 108 12.98 -0.29 18.83
N LYS A 109 12.31 -0.55 19.96
CA LYS A 109 12.23 0.37 21.09
C LYS A 109 13.60 0.84 21.59
N GLN A 110 14.60 -0.03 21.59
CA GLN A 110 15.97 0.33 22.01
C GLN A 110 16.70 1.23 21.00
N LYS A 111 16.26 1.24 19.73
CA LYS A 111 16.94 1.94 18.63
C LYS A 111 16.23 3.22 18.19
N VAL A 112 14.92 3.29 18.39
CA VAL A 112 14.11 4.45 17.98
C VAL A 112 14.08 5.46 19.13
N PRO A 113 14.50 6.71 18.90
CA PRO A 113 14.40 7.75 19.92
C PRO A 113 12.93 7.99 20.32
N TYR A 114 12.69 8.19 21.61
CA TYR A 114 11.35 8.24 22.20
C TYR A 114 10.49 9.37 21.63
N GLU A 115 11.08 10.50 21.25
CA GLU A 115 10.40 11.65 20.67
C GLU A 115 9.71 11.37 19.33
N PHE A 116 10.07 10.27 18.65
CA PHE A 116 9.45 9.85 17.38
C PHE A 116 8.38 8.77 17.56
N LEU A 117 8.18 8.25 18.78
CA LEU A 117 7.08 7.35 19.09
C LEU A 117 5.86 8.18 19.48
N PRO A 118 4.67 7.93 18.89
CA PRO A 118 3.49 8.69 19.24
C PRO A 118 3.05 8.35 20.69
N TYR A 119 2.60 9.38 21.41
CA TYR A 119 2.00 9.35 22.77
C TYR A 119 2.95 9.13 23.95
N THR A 120 3.87 10.07 24.20
CA THR A 120 4.70 10.09 25.42
C THR A 120 4.15 10.97 26.56
N SER A 121 2.85 11.28 26.59
CA SER A 121 2.34 12.26 27.56
C SER A 121 1.85 11.68 28.90
N ASN A 122 1.63 10.37 29.03
CA ASN A 122 1.14 9.78 30.28
C ASN A 122 2.01 8.59 30.72
N GLU A 123 2.64 8.71 31.88
CA GLU A 123 3.53 7.72 32.52
C GLU A 123 2.87 6.37 32.86
N THR A 124 1.65 6.11 32.41
CA THR A 124 0.80 4.98 32.81
C THR A 124 0.36 4.05 31.68
N LEU A 125 0.70 4.35 30.41
CA LEU A 125 0.33 3.50 29.28
C LEU A 125 1.36 2.43 28.98
N ASP A 126 0.86 1.25 28.59
CA ASP A 126 1.66 0.11 28.15
C ASP A 126 2.38 0.48 26.85
N LEU A 127 3.61 0.96 26.98
CA LEU A 127 4.50 1.32 25.88
C LEU A 127 4.68 0.19 24.86
N PHE A 128 4.54 -1.09 25.26
CA PHE A 128 4.57 -2.20 24.32
C PHE A 128 3.33 -2.19 23.42
N ALA A 129 2.14 -1.95 23.98
CA ALA A 129 0.90 -1.81 23.24
C ALA A 129 0.95 -0.62 22.27
N GLU A 130 1.49 0.52 22.69
CA GLU A 130 1.64 1.72 21.85
C GLU A 130 2.62 1.48 20.70
N THR A 131 3.79 0.92 21.00
CA THR A 131 4.79 0.56 19.98
C THR A 131 4.19 -0.43 18.97
N ARG A 132 3.42 -1.41 19.46
CA ARG A 132 2.71 -2.38 18.61
C ARG A 132 1.64 -1.70 17.76
N GLU A 133 0.91 -0.74 18.30
CA GLU A 133 -0.16 -0.04 17.59
C GLU A 133 0.39 0.95 16.55
N PHE A 134 1.56 1.53 16.80
CA PHE A 134 2.24 2.38 15.84
C PHE A 134 2.84 1.59 14.68
N PHE A 135 3.66 0.57 14.97
CA PHE A 135 4.34 -0.20 13.93
C PHE A 135 3.42 -1.22 13.25
N LYS A 136 2.34 -1.66 13.90
CA LYS A 136 1.37 -2.63 13.38
C LYS A 136 2.02 -3.87 12.73
N PRO A 137 2.93 -4.58 13.43
CA PRO A 137 3.50 -5.81 12.89
C PRO A 137 2.40 -6.87 12.74
N PHE A 138 2.56 -7.75 11.76
CA PHE A 138 1.68 -8.88 11.50
C PHE A 138 2.52 -10.15 11.30
N ASN A 139 1.93 -11.33 11.39
CA ASN A 139 2.66 -12.60 11.27
C ASN A 139 2.32 -13.40 10.00
N ASP A 140 1.40 -12.90 9.19
CA ASP A 140 0.88 -13.58 8.01
C ASP A 140 0.49 -12.52 6.96
N GLU A 141 1.21 -12.54 5.84
CA GLU A 141 1.05 -11.57 4.76
C GLU A 141 -0.34 -11.64 4.12
N LEU A 142 -0.93 -12.83 3.99
CA LEU A 142 -2.24 -13.00 3.37
C LEU A 142 -3.36 -12.52 4.31
N LYS A 143 -3.27 -12.82 5.60
CA LYS A 143 -4.21 -12.30 6.60
C LYS A 143 -4.14 -10.78 6.68
N ASN A 144 -2.94 -10.21 6.59
CA ASN A 144 -2.78 -8.75 6.51
C ASN A 144 -3.55 -8.17 5.32
N ILE A 145 -3.37 -8.72 4.10
CA ILE A 145 -4.11 -8.27 2.91
C ILE A 145 -5.63 -8.32 3.14
N LYS A 146 -6.15 -9.44 3.66
CA LYS A 146 -7.58 -9.61 3.95
C LYS A 146 -8.09 -8.57 4.95
N GLN A 147 -7.34 -8.31 6.01
CA GLN A 147 -7.69 -7.30 7.01
C GLN A 147 -7.73 -5.88 6.42
N GLN A 148 -6.79 -5.55 5.51
CA GLN A 148 -6.80 -4.26 4.82
C GLN A 148 -8.02 -4.14 3.88
N MET A 149 -8.37 -5.21 3.17
CA MET A 149 -9.58 -5.25 2.34
C MET A 149 -10.85 -5.06 3.18
N GLU A 150 -10.98 -5.75 4.31
CA GLU A 150 -12.11 -5.57 5.22
C GLU A 150 -12.21 -4.13 5.74
N THR A 151 -11.07 -3.53 6.06
CA THR A 151 -11.01 -2.13 6.50
C THR A 151 -11.55 -1.19 5.43
N LEU A 152 -11.18 -1.39 4.17
CA LEU A 152 -11.69 -0.59 3.06
C LEU A 152 -13.16 -0.88 2.72
N HIS A 153 -13.60 -2.14 2.82
CA HIS A 153 -14.99 -2.49 2.60
C HIS A 153 -15.93 -1.84 3.62
N ARG A 154 -15.52 -1.74 4.90
CA ARG A 154 -16.31 -1.03 5.91
C ARG A 154 -16.53 0.45 5.55
N LEU A 155 -15.57 1.11 4.89
CA LEU A 155 -15.74 2.48 4.43
C LEU A 155 -16.81 2.62 3.33
N GLN A 156 -16.96 1.60 2.48
CA GLN A 156 -17.97 1.61 1.43
C GLN A 156 -19.39 1.35 1.96
N LEU A 157 -19.55 0.66 3.09
CA LEU A 157 -20.85 0.35 3.70
C LEU A 157 -21.50 1.54 4.44
N HIS A 158 -20.76 2.63 4.63
CA HIS A 158 -21.25 3.85 5.30
C HIS A 158 -21.60 4.98 4.32
N ASN A 159 -21.65 4.69 3.02
CA ASN A 159 -22.15 5.58 1.97
C ASN A 159 -23.28 4.89 1.20
#